data_AF-J7G5H8-F1
#
_entry.id   AF-J7G5H8-F1
#
_cell.length_a   1.000
_cell.length_b   1.000
_cell.length_c   1.000
_cell.angle_alpha   90.00
_cell.angle_beta   90.00
_cell.angle_gamma   90.00
#
_symmetry.space_group_name_H-M   'P 1'
#
loop_
_entity.id
_entity.type
_entity.pdbx_description
1 polymer ?
#
loop_
_entity_poly.entity_id
_entity_poly.type
_entity_poly.pdbx_seq_one_letter_code
_entity_poly.pdbx_strand_id
1 'polypeptide(L)' 'NRENRFIVLILLMNVQKPVRVKALGVTDMGVATVASIIKTSLSYFTFLRKID' A
#
# COMPACT_ATOMS: atom_id res chain seq x y z
N ASN A 1 -27.54 -2.34 23.20
CA ASN A 1 -27.00 -2.42 21.83
C ASN A 1 -26.53 -1.09 21.20
N ARG A 2 -26.29 -0.01 21.98
CA ARG A 2 -25.75 1.26 21.44
C ARG A 2 -24.23 1.22 21.17
N GLU A 3 -23.49 0.53 22.03
CA GLU A 3 -22.03 0.33 21.95
C GLU A 3 -21.60 -0.23 20.58
N ASN A 4 -22.28 -1.27 20.10
CA ASN A 4 -21.94 -1.92 18.82
C ASN A 4 -22.12 -0.97 17.62
N ARG A 5 -23.10 -0.06 17.68
CA ARG A 5 -23.30 0.93 16.61
C ARG A 5 -22.16 1.95 16.55
N PHE A 6 -21.62 2.36 17.69
CA PHE A 6 -20.51 3.30 17.76
C PHE A 6 -19.24 2.72 17.14
N ILE A 7 -18.92 1.47 17.48
CA ILE A 7 -17.76 0.75 16.93
C ILE A 7 -17.88 0.57 15.42
N VAL A 8 -19.07 0.19 14.93
CA VAL A 8 -19.33 0.05 13.49
C VAL A 8 -19.22 1.39 12.76
N LEU A 9 -19.71 2.48 13.34
CA LEU A 9 -19.59 3.82 12.78
C LEU A 9 -18.13 4.27 12.67
N ILE A 10 -17.31 4.02 13.70
CA ILE A 10 -15.87 4.30 13.65
C ILE A 10 -15.21 3.49 12.53
N LEU A 11 -15.52 2.20 12.41
CA LEU A 11 -14.93 1.35 11.39
C LEU A 11 -15.32 1.80 9.97
N LEU A 12 -16.58 2.14 9.76
CA LEU A 12 -17.06 2.70 8.49
C LEU A 12 -16.38 4.03 8.15
N MET A 13 -16.16 4.90 9.13
CA MET A 13 -15.51 6.20 8.94
C MET A 13 -14.02 6.05 8.56
N ASN A 14 -13.35 5.00 9.06
CA ASN A 14 -11.96 4.68 8.72
C ASN A 14 -11.83 3.92 7.39
N VAL A 15 -12.75 2.98 7.09
CA VAL A 15 -12.77 2.23 5.82
C VAL A 15 -13.11 3.11 4.62
N GLN A 16 -13.99 4.10 4.79
CA GLN A 16 -14.37 5.03 3.71
C GLN A 16 -13.23 5.95 3.26
N LYS A 17 -12.16 6.08 4.06
CA LYS A 17 -10.91 6.72 3.66
C LYS A 17 -9.92 5.64 3.28
N PRO A 18 -10.01 5.06 2.06
CA PRO A 18 -8.95 4.17 1.61
C PRO A 18 -7.64 4.95 1.72
N VAL A 19 -6.63 4.32 2.33
CA VAL A 19 -5.26 4.83 2.36
C VAL A 19 -4.76 4.80 0.92
N ARG A 20 -5.23 5.75 0.12
CA ARG A 20 -4.80 5.99 -1.25
C ARG A 20 -3.44 6.63 -1.12
N VAL A 21 -2.42 5.78 -1.16
CA VAL A 21 -1.04 6.21 -1.27
C VAL A 21 -0.88 6.76 -2.69
N LYS A 22 -1.29 8.02 -2.88
CA LYS A 22 -1.05 8.77 -4.12
C LYS A 22 0.43 9.06 -4.18
N ALA A 23 1.18 8.19 -4.82
CA ALA A 23 2.56 8.51 -5.12
C ALA A 23 2.59 9.48 -6.31
N LEU A 24 3.23 10.62 -6.08
CA LEU A 24 3.51 11.63 -7.10
C LEU A 24 2.29 12.19 -7.86
N GLY A 25 1.08 12.12 -7.29
CA GLY A 25 -0.11 12.79 -7.85
C GLY A 25 -0.60 12.31 -9.23
N VAL A 26 0.06 11.31 -9.84
CA VAL A 26 -0.19 10.88 -11.24
C VAL A 26 -0.91 9.54 -11.32
N THR A 27 -0.80 8.66 -10.32
CA THR A 27 -1.52 7.38 -10.32
C THR A 27 -1.90 6.95 -8.89
N ASP A 28 -3.06 6.31 -8.76
CA ASP A 28 -3.38 5.51 -7.56
C ASP A 28 -2.37 4.35 -7.52
N MET A 29 -1.21 4.56 -6.88
CA MET A 29 -0.22 3.51 -6.72
C MET A 29 -0.73 2.52 -5.70
N GLY A 30 -1.42 1.49 -6.19
CA GLY A 30 -1.76 0.33 -5.40
C GLY A 30 -0.51 -0.41 -4.93
N VAL A 31 -0.72 -1.35 -4.02
CA VAL A 31 0.34 -2.24 -3.48
C VAL A 31 1.11 -2.95 -4.60
N ALA A 32 0.47 -3.18 -5.76
CA ALA A 32 1.10 -3.75 -6.95
C ALA A 32 2.27 -2.92 -7.51
N THR A 33 2.16 -1.59 -7.53
CA THR A 33 3.22 -0.71 -8.03
C THR A 33 4.39 -0.65 -7.06
N VAL A 34 4.13 -0.62 -5.76
CA VAL A 34 5.19 -0.68 -4.74
C VAL A 34 5.89 -2.05 -4.78
N ALA A 35 5.14 -3.13 -4.95
CA ALA A 35 5.68 -4.47 -5.13
C ALA A 35 6.55 -4.59 -6.40
N SER A 36 6.18 -3.90 -7.49
CA SER A 36 7.00 -3.91 -8.71
C SER A 36 8.33 -3.19 -8.50
N ILE A 37 8.34 -2.03 -7.82
CA ILE A 37 9.56 -1.29 -7.47
C ILE A 37 10.49 -2.13 -6.59
N ILE A 38 9.95 -2.81 -5.59
CA ILE A 38 10.74 -3.70 -4.72
C ILE A 38 11.30 -4.85 -5.55
N LYS A 39 10.52 -5.46 -6.44
CA LYS A 39 10.96 -6.58 -7.28
C LYS A 39 12.08 -6.16 -8.24
N THR A 40 12.00 -5.01 -8.90
CA THR A 40 13.09 -4.51 -9.76
C THR A 40 14.33 -4.16 -8.95
N SER A 41 14.18 -3.50 -7.81
CA SER A 41 15.29 -3.16 -6.91
C SER A 41 16.01 -4.43 -6.42
N LEU A 42 15.25 -5.45 -6.02
CA LEU A 42 15.80 -6.72 -5.56
C LEU A 42 16.43 -7.52 -6.71
N SER A 43 15.83 -7.50 -7.91
CA SER A 43 16.41 -8.11 -9.10
C SER A 43 17.75 -7.46 -9.47
N TYR A 44 17.85 -6.14 -9.37
CA TYR A 44 19.09 -5.42 -9.63
C TYR A 44 20.14 -5.71 -8.54
N PHE A 45 19.73 -5.71 -7.26
CA PHE A 45 20.59 -6.06 -6.15
C PHE A 45 21.15 -7.48 -6.27
N THR A 46 20.29 -8.46 -6.59
CA THR A 46 20.71 -9.85 -6.78
C THR A 46 21.60 -10.01 -8.00
N PHE A 47 21.33 -9.31 -9.10
CA PHE A 47 22.20 -9.30 -10.28
C PHE A 47 23.61 -8.78 -9.96
N LEU A 48 23.71 -7.63 -9.29
CA LEU A 48 25.00 -7.09 -8.84
C LEU A 48 25.73 -8.05 -7.90
N ARG A 49 25.00 -8.66 -6.97
CA ARG A 49 25.56 -9.64 -6.02
C ARG A 49 25.92 -11.00 -6.64
N LYS A 50 25.54 -11.23 -7.90
CA LYS A 50 25.97 -12.40 -8.69
C LYS A 50 27.21 -12.09 -9.54
N ILE A 51 27.51 -10.82 -9.75
CA ILE A 51 28.66 -10.34 -10.53
C ILE A 51 29.89 -10.15 -9.63
N ASP A 52 29.66 -9.83 -8.35
CA ASP A 52 30.65 -9.91 -7.26
C ASP A 52 30.88 -11.37 -6.84
#